data_AF-Q0SMT1-F1
#
_entry.id   AF-Q0SMT1-F1
#
_cell.length_a   1.000
_cell.length_b   1.000
_cell.length_c   1.000
_cell.angle_alpha   90.00
_cell.angle_beta   90.00
_cell.angle_gamma   90.00
#
_symmetry.space_group_name_H-M   'P 1'
#
loop_
_entity.id
_entity.type
_entity.pdbx_description
1 polymer ?
#
loop_
_entity_poly.entity_id
_entity_poly.type
_entity_poly.pdbx_seq_one_letter_code
_entity_poly.pdbx_strand_id
1 'polypeptide(L)'
;MKEEDIRKTILMKRLVKYFFDELKYRMKIPCLRVNNKEMSTKYILLNLFRKIANLPFNKQYEIEEQFALEVGERVVLTDAVLIKRIDHERCVIIGIVEAKTDQVDLDYEFNRFFLQDKKTNVLFWQPKKVILKQDDKLFTTESDDIFNFDNDFNLPKVKAKLEEFINIFLCFFSYRDALFEYNEASGRYSWIKRSK
;
A
#
# COMPACT_ATOMS: atom_id res chain seq x y z
N MET A 1 -12.58 18.28 -10.81
CA MET A 1 -11.90 17.76 -9.60
C MET A 1 -12.20 18.75 -8.48
N LYS A 2 -12.62 18.29 -7.29
CA LYS A 2 -13.00 19.20 -6.20
C LYS A 2 -11.76 19.83 -5.57
N GLU A 3 -11.89 21.00 -4.95
CA GLU A 3 -10.76 21.70 -4.31
C GLU A 3 -10.07 20.83 -3.23
N GLU A 4 -10.85 20.02 -2.52
CA GLU A 4 -10.37 19.05 -1.54
C GLU A 4 -9.45 17.99 -2.17
N ASP A 5 -9.80 17.48 -3.35
CA ASP A 5 -9.01 16.47 -4.07
C ASP A 5 -7.65 17.05 -4.52
N ILE A 6 -7.65 18.32 -4.94
CA ILE A 6 -6.43 19.06 -5.29
C ILE A 6 -5.52 19.19 -4.05
N ARG A 7 -6.08 19.60 -2.90
CA ARG A 7 -5.32 19.73 -1.65
C ARG A 7 -4.74 18.39 -1.19
N LYS A 8 -5.52 17.30 -1.23
CA LYS A 8 -5.05 15.94 -0.92
C LYS A 8 -3.88 15.53 -1.80
N THR A 9 -4.02 15.73 -3.11
CA THR A 9 -2.97 15.42 -4.10
C THR A 9 -1.68 16.19 -3.83
N ILE A 10 -1.78 17.49 -3.55
CA ILE A 10 -0.60 18.32 -3.24
C ILE A 10 0.10 17.85 -1.96
N LEU A 11 -0.65 17.52 -0.91
CA LEU A 11 -0.09 17.04 0.35
C LEU A 11 0.60 15.69 0.19
N MET A 12 0.01 14.75 -0.56
CA MET A 12 0.68 13.48 -0.89
C MET A 12 1.95 13.70 -1.72
N LYS A 13 1.90 14.55 -2.74
CA LYS A 13 3.09 14.92 -3.54
C LYS A 13 4.23 15.44 -2.67
N ARG A 14 3.94 16.36 -1.75
CA ARG A 14 4.94 16.91 -0.83
C ARG A 14 5.48 15.85 0.12
N LEU A 15 4.63 15.01 0.70
CA LEU A 15 5.04 13.95 1.62
C LEU A 15 5.96 12.93 0.93
N VAL A 16 5.55 12.42 -0.23
CA VAL A 16 6.30 11.40 -0.96
C VAL A 16 7.66 11.97 -1.38
N LYS A 17 7.71 13.21 -1.90
CA LYS A 17 8.97 13.89 -2.20
C LYS A 17 9.86 14.02 -0.96
N TYR A 18 9.32 14.55 0.14
CA TYR A 18 10.07 14.72 1.39
C TYR A 18 10.63 13.40 1.92
N PHE A 19 9.83 12.32 1.88
CA PHE A 19 10.26 11.00 2.28
C PHE A 19 11.45 10.50 1.46
N PHE A 20 11.40 10.66 0.13
CA PHE A 20 12.52 10.26 -0.73
C PHE A 20 13.75 11.15 -0.59
N ASP A 21 13.57 12.45 -0.38
CA ASP A 21 14.68 13.38 -0.08
C ASP A 21 15.35 13.01 1.26
N GLU A 22 14.57 12.66 2.28
CA GLU A 22 15.04 12.16 3.58
C GLU A 22 15.83 10.85 3.43
N LEU A 23 15.30 9.89 2.66
CA LEU A 23 15.99 8.64 2.35
C LEU A 23 17.32 8.91 1.63
N LYS A 24 17.31 9.71 0.56
CA LYS A 24 18.51 10.09 -0.20
C LYS A 24 19.54 10.76 0.71
N TYR A 25 19.10 11.63 1.62
CA TYR A 25 19.98 12.28 2.59
C TYR A 25 20.58 11.28 3.60
N ARG A 26 19.75 10.41 4.20
CA ARG A 26 20.22 9.37 5.14
C ARG A 26 21.23 8.43 4.48
N MET A 27 21.03 8.08 3.21
CA MET A 27 21.95 7.24 2.43
C MET A 27 23.30 7.93 2.14
N LYS A 28 23.39 9.27 2.21
CA LYS A 28 24.68 9.99 2.04
C LYS A 28 25.58 9.90 3.27
N ILE A 29 24.99 9.80 4.47
CA ILE A 29 25.70 9.78 5.76
C ILE A 29 26.39 8.42 5.93
N PRO A 30 27.73 8.31 5.97
CA PRO A 30 28.44 7.03 5.94
C PRO A 30 28.12 6.05 7.08
N CYS A 31 27.79 6.52 8.28
CA CYS A 31 27.38 5.64 9.39
C CYS A 31 25.90 5.22 9.32
N LEU A 32 25.10 5.91 8.49
CA LEU A 32 23.73 5.54 8.14
C LEU A 32 23.65 4.87 6.76
N ARG A 33 24.77 4.85 6.01
CA ARG A 33 24.97 3.93 4.89
C ARG A 33 24.92 2.55 5.50
N VAL A 34 23.76 1.95 5.34
CA VAL A 34 23.49 0.63 5.83
C VAL A 34 24.52 -0.29 5.18
N ASN A 35 25.45 -0.85 5.97
CA ASN A 35 26.34 -1.92 5.51
C ASN A 35 25.58 -3.23 5.21
N ASN A 36 24.25 -3.19 5.25
CA ASN A 36 23.37 -4.34 5.10
C ASN A 36 22.53 -4.27 3.83
N LYS A 37 22.49 -5.43 3.20
CA LYS A 37 21.40 -6.04 2.45
C LYS A 37 19.98 -5.94 3.09
N GLU A 38 19.76 -5.14 4.13
CA GLU A 38 18.58 -5.24 5.03
C GLU A 38 17.53 -4.13 4.87
N MET A 39 17.82 -2.98 4.26
CA MET A 39 16.73 -2.09 3.85
C MET A 39 16.10 -2.62 2.55
N SER A 40 15.37 -3.72 2.68
CA SER A 40 14.59 -4.30 1.59
C SER A 40 13.60 -3.26 1.07
N THR A 41 13.33 -3.28 -0.24
CA THR A 41 12.31 -2.42 -0.87
C THR A 41 11.00 -2.48 -0.07
N LYS A 42 10.62 -3.65 0.43
CA LYS A 42 9.51 -3.86 1.38
C LYS A 42 9.51 -2.88 2.57
N TYR A 43 10.62 -2.72 3.29
CA TYR A 43 10.69 -1.84 4.47
C TYR A 43 10.50 -0.36 4.10
N ILE A 44 11.08 0.09 2.99
CA ILE A 44 10.93 1.47 2.51
C ILE A 44 9.45 1.77 2.23
N LEU A 45 8.75 0.80 1.66
CA LEU A 45 7.35 0.93 1.28
C LEU A 45 6.41 0.97 2.45
N LEU A 46 6.58 0.04 3.40
CA LEU A 46 5.77 0.03 4.62
C LEU A 46 5.93 1.34 5.38
N ASN A 47 7.14 1.91 5.42
CA ASN A 47 7.34 3.23 6.02
C ASN A 47 6.70 4.38 5.23
N LEU A 48 6.78 4.37 3.90
CA LEU A 48 6.07 5.36 3.09
C LEU A 48 4.56 5.24 3.32
N PHE A 49 4.05 4.03 3.34
CA PHE A 49 2.65 3.71 3.55
C PHE A 49 2.17 4.21 4.92
N ARG A 50 2.93 3.96 5.99
CA ARG A 50 2.72 4.52 7.33
C ARG A 50 2.65 6.04 7.31
N LYS A 51 3.57 6.71 6.62
CA LYS A 51 3.54 8.18 6.51
C LYS A 51 2.30 8.68 5.78
N ILE A 52 1.85 7.99 4.73
CA ILE A 52 0.66 8.37 3.95
C ILE A 52 -0.63 8.14 4.77
N ALA A 53 -0.75 7.03 5.50
CA ALA A 53 -1.92 6.77 6.35
C ALA A 53 -2.06 7.78 7.49
N ASN A 54 -0.95 8.32 7.99
CA ASN A 54 -0.95 9.36 9.02
C ASN A 54 -1.34 10.76 8.52
N LEU A 55 -1.60 10.95 7.22
CA LEU A 55 -2.05 12.24 6.70
C LEU A 55 -3.42 12.62 7.30
N PRO A 56 -3.71 13.92 7.52
CA PRO A 56 -4.94 14.36 8.20
C PRO A 56 -6.25 13.82 7.63
N PHE A 57 -6.31 13.60 6.31
CA PHE A 57 -7.47 13.07 5.61
C PHE A 57 -7.54 11.53 5.57
N ASN A 58 -6.48 10.86 6.03
CA ASN A 58 -6.39 9.40 6.16
C ASN A 58 -6.40 8.92 7.63
N LYS A 59 -6.48 9.83 8.60
CA LYS A 59 -6.45 9.54 10.06
C LYS A 59 -7.48 8.52 10.56
N GLN A 60 -8.49 8.19 9.76
CA GLN A 60 -9.45 7.13 10.06
C GLN A 60 -8.92 5.71 9.74
N TYR A 61 -7.68 5.61 9.25
CA TYR A 61 -7.08 4.35 8.84
C TYR A 61 -5.83 4.03 9.67
N GLU A 62 -5.71 2.76 10.02
CA GLU A 62 -4.58 2.16 10.71
C GLU A 62 -3.89 1.17 9.77
N ILE A 63 -2.62 0.88 10.06
CA ILE A 63 -1.83 -0.07 9.30
C ILE A 63 -1.38 -1.17 10.26
N GLU A 64 -1.71 -2.40 9.93
CA GLU A 64 -1.21 -3.58 10.62
C GLU A 64 -0.30 -4.36 9.69
N GLU A 65 0.84 -4.81 10.20
CA GLU A 65 1.85 -5.55 9.45
C GLU A 65 1.80 -7.04 9.79
N GLN A 66 2.27 -7.88 8.85
CA GLN A 66 2.28 -9.33 9.02
C GLN A 66 0.90 -9.88 9.39
N PHE A 67 -0.14 -9.39 8.72
CA PHE A 67 -1.52 -9.60 9.11
C PHE A 67 -2.09 -10.84 8.43
N ALA A 68 -2.65 -11.76 9.21
CA ALA A 68 -3.28 -12.99 8.71
C ALA A 68 -4.77 -12.75 8.41
N LEU A 69 -5.20 -13.08 7.20
CA LEU A 69 -6.57 -12.95 6.73
C LEU A 69 -7.19 -14.30 6.44
N GLU A 70 -8.38 -14.55 6.97
CA GLU A 70 -9.20 -15.69 6.57
C GLU A 70 -10.09 -15.28 5.39
N VAL A 71 -9.81 -15.86 4.22
CA VAL A 71 -10.53 -15.62 2.97
C VAL A 71 -11.08 -16.96 2.48
N GLY A 72 -12.38 -17.17 2.68
CA GLY A 72 -13.01 -18.47 2.44
C GLY A 72 -12.44 -19.53 3.39
N GLU A 73 -11.95 -20.64 2.84
CA GLU A 73 -11.30 -21.72 3.61
C GLU A 73 -9.78 -21.56 3.74
N ARG A 74 -9.21 -20.44 3.27
CA ARG A 74 -7.77 -20.21 3.22
C ARG A 74 -7.33 -19.11 4.17
N VAL A 75 -6.14 -19.29 4.75
CA VAL A 75 -5.45 -18.27 5.54
C VAL A 75 -4.35 -17.67 4.67
N VAL A 76 -4.34 -16.35 4.52
CA VAL A 76 -3.31 -15.64 3.77
C VAL A 76 -2.57 -14.70 4.70
N LEU A 77 -1.25 -14.89 4.81
CA LEU A 77 -0.37 -13.97 5.54
C LEU A 77 0.04 -12.82 4.61
N THR A 78 -0.19 -11.59 5.06
CA THR A 78 0.09 -10.39 4.27
C THR A 78 1.22 -9.57 4.82
N ASP A 79 1.88 -8.77 3.97
CA ASP A 79 2.92 -7.85 4.46
C ASP A 79 2.34 -6.71 5.30
N ALA A 80 1.25 -6.10 4.82
CA ALA A 80 0.46 -5.17 5.60
C ALA A 80 -0.99 -5.05 5.09
N VAL A 81 -1.86 -4.58 5.97
CA VAL A 81 -3.24 -4.21 5.65
C VAL A 81 -3.53 -2.77 6.07
N LEU A 82 -4.34 -2.09 5.26
CA LEU A 82 -4.96 -0.82 5.63
C LEU A 82 -6.34 -1.12 6.19
N ILE A 83 -6.55 -0.76 7.45
CA ILE A 83 -7.80 -1.05 8.15
C ILE A 83 -8.43 0.22 8.71
N LYS A 84 -9.75 0.21 8.81
CA LYS A 84 -10.53 1.17 9.59
C LYS A 84 -11.19 0.41 10.71
N ARG A 85 -10.75 0.61 11.95
CA ARG A 85 -11.38 -0.02 13.11
C ARG A 85 -12.75 0.60 13.34
N ILE A 86 -13.76 -0.25 13.53
CA ILE A 86 -15.11 0.17 13.92
C ILE A 86 -15.20 0.12 15.43
N ASP A 87 -14.80 -1.01 16.02
CA ASP A 87 -14.72 -1.24 17.46
C ASP A 87 -13.64 -2.30 17.76
N HIS A 88 -13.67 -2.89 18.95
CA HIS A 88 -12.66 -3.86 19.41
C HIS A 88 -12.70 -5.18 18.64
N GLU A 89 -13.84 -5.55 18.09
CA GLU A 89 -14.07 -6.84 17.43
C GLU A 89 -14.23 -6.69 15.91
N ARG A 90 -14.61 -5.51 15.42
CA ARG A 90 -14.95 -5.29 14.01
C ARG A 90 -14.05 -4.26 13.36
N CYS A 91 -13.59 -4.56 12.16
CA CYS A 91 -12.82 -3.65 11.34
C CYS A 91 -13.23 -3.73 9.87
N VAL A 92 -12.90 -2.71 9.11
CA VAL A 92 -13.01 -2.70 7.66
C VAL A 92 -11.62 -2.79 7.09
N ILE A 93 -11.35 -3.80 6.27
CA ILE A 93 -10.11 -3.84 5.51
C ILE A 93 -10.35 -3.13 4.19
N ILE A 94 -9.56 -2.08 3.98
CA ILE A 94 -9.71 -1.17 2.86
C ILE A 94 -8.77 -1.57 1.75
N GLY A 95 -7.59 -2.09 2.09
CA GLY A 95 -6.68 -2.65 1.11
C GLY A 95 -5.58 -3.49 1.72
N ILE A 96 -5.00 -4.34 0.86
CA ILE A 96 -3.92 -5.28 1.20
C ILE A 96 -2.66 -4.82 0.48
N VAL A 97 -1.52 -4.92 1.15
CA VAL A 97 -0.20 -4.58 0.60
C VAL A 97 0.69 -5.81 0.60
N GLU A 98 1.29 -6.10 -0.56
CA GLU A 98 2.24 -7.19 -0.76
C GLU A 98 3.50 -6.68 -1.44
N ALA A 99 4.65 -6.82 -0.79
CA ALA A 99 5.98 -6.48 -1.33
C ALA A 99 6.75 -7.76 -1.69
N LYS A 100 6.90 -8.02 -2.98
CA LYS A 100 7.59 -9.19 -3.53
C LYS A 100 8.97 -8.82 -4.07
N THR A 101 9.89 -9.76 -3.97
CA THR A 101 11.26 -9.64 -4.52
C THR A 101 11.33 -10.01 -6.00
N ASP A 102 10.44 -10.90 -6.46
CA ASP A 102 10.50 -11.50 -7.81
C ASP A 102 9.20 -11.33 -8.59
N GLN A 103 9.26 -11.57 -9.90
CA GLN A 103 8.07 -11.64 -10.75
C GLN A 103 7.31 -12.94 -10.46
N VAL A 104 6.27 -12.84 -9.63
CA VAL A 104 5.35 -13.93 -9.33
C VAL A 104 4.20 -13.95 -10.35
N ASP A 105 3.57 -15.11 -10.55
CA ASP A 105 2.28 -15.24 -11.23
C ASP A 105 1.24 -14.33 -10.55
N LEU A 106 1.00 -13.18 -11.17
CA LEU A 106 0.12 -12.15 -10.63
C LEU A 106 -1.33 -12.63 -10.55
N ASP A 107 -1.78 -13.45 -11.49
CA ASP A 107 -3.16 -13.94 -11.49
C ASP A 107 -3.37 -14.88 -10.31
N TYR A 108 -2.42 -15.77 -10.05
CA TYR A 108 -2.42 -16.58 -8.83
C TYR A 108 -2.43 -15.72 -7.55
N GLU A 109 -1.53 -14.73 -7.48
CA GLU A 109 -1.39 -13.86 -6.31
C GLU A 109 -2.64 -13.00 -6.07
N PHE A 110 -3.31 -12.54 -7.11
CA PHE A 110 -4.59 -11.85 -6.98
C PHE A 110 -5.71 -12.81 -6.57
N ASN A 111 -5.74 -14.02 -7.15
CA ASN A 111 -6.78 -15.01 -6.90
C ASN A 111 -6.76 -15.53 -5.46
N ARG A 112 -5.60 -15.59 -4.79
CA ARG A 112 -5.54 -15.96 -3.36
C ARG A 112 -6.15 -14.89 -2.44
N PHE A 113 -6.27 -13.64 -2.89
CA PHE A 113 -6.91 -12.53 -2.15
C PHE A 113 -8.36 -12.31 -2.56
N PHE A 114 -8.95 -13.23 -3.31
CA PHE A 114 -10.29 -13.08 -3.85
C PHE A 114 -11.33 -13.09 -2.72
N LEU A 115 -11.76 -11.91 -2.29
CA LEU A 115 -12.88 -11.77 -1.36
C LEU A 115 -14.17 -12.14 -2.09
N GLN A 116 -15.03 -12.92 -1.43
CA GLN A 116 -16.36 -13.24 -1.96
C GLN A 116 -17.09 -11.93 -2.30
N ASP A 117 -17.71 -11.88 -3.49
CA ASP A 117 -18.29 -10.69 -4.15
C ASP A 117 -17.34 -9.81 -5.00
N LYS A 118 -16.21 -10.36 -5.49
CA LYS A 118 -15.29 -9.73 -6.48
C LYS A 118 -14.60 -8.44 -6.03
N LYS A 119 -14.71 -8.06 -4.76
CA LYS A 119 -14.08 -6.87 -4.22
C LYS A 119 -12.64 -7.14 -3.85
N THR A 120 -11.69 -6.77 -4.70
CA THR A 120 -10.26 -6.87 -4.41
C THR A 120 -9.64 -5.49 -4.43
N ASN A 121 -8.97 -5.07 -3.37
CA ASN A 121 -8.11 -3.87 -3.39
C ASN A 121 -6.74 -4.25 -2.87
N VAL A 122 -5.86 -4.64 -3.79
CA VAL A 122 -4.54 -5.16 -3.46
C VAL A 122 -3.48 -4.36 -4.20
N LEU A 123 -2.58 -3.76 -3.41
CA LEU A 123 -1.40 -3.08 -3.89
C LEU A 123 -0.22 -4.05 -3.82
N PHE A 124 0.15 -4.60 -4.97
CA PHE A 124 1.38 -5.36 -5.13
C PHE A 124 2.52 -4.44 -5.50
N TRP A 125 3.64 -4.69 -4.85
CA TRP A 125 4.90 -4.05 -5.14
C TRP A 125 5.92 -5.07 -5.57
N GLN A 126 6.59 -4.82 -6.68
CA GLN A 126 7.77 -5.55 -7.16
C GLN A 126 8.91 -4.55 -7.40
N PRO A 127 10.19 -4.97 -7.44
CA PRO A 127 11.31 -4.05 -7.55
C PRO A 127 11.13 -3.00 -8.66
N LYS A 128 10.61 -3.45 -9.80
CA LYS A 128 10.45 -2.63 -11.01
C LYS A 128 9.09 -2.01 -11.22
N LYS A 129 8.05 -2.53 -10.56
CA LYS A 129 6.67 -2.12 -10.85
C LYS A 129 5.79 -2.16 -9.62
N VAL A 130 4.81 -1.28 -9.64
CA VAL A 130 3.75 -1.17 -8.64
C VAL A 130 2.45 -1.43 -9.35
N ILE A 131 1.68 -2.36 -8.80
CA ILE A 131 0.46 -2.84 -9.40
C ILE A 131 -0.64 -2.72 -8.37
N LEU A 132 -1.68 -1.98 -8.72
CA LEU A 132 -2.91 -1.93 -7.95
C LEU A 132 -3.99 -2.69 -8.70
N LYS A 133 -4.50 -3.77 -8.11
CA LYS A 133 -5.73 -4.41 -8.56
C LYS A 133 -6.88 -3.93 -7.69
N GLN A 134 -7.84 -3.29 -8.33
CA GLN A 134 -9.05 -2.76 -7.73
C GLN A 134 -10.26 -3.32 -8.48
N ASP A 135 -10.93 -4.31 -7.92
CA ASP A 135 -11.94 -5.13 -8.60
C ASP A 135 -11.36 -5.72 -9.91
N ASP A 136 -12.05 -5.50 -11.03
CA ASP A 136 -11.62 -5.89 -12.38
C ASP A 136 -10.64 -4.88 -13.02
N LYS A 137 -10.28 -3.78 -12.33
CA LYS A 137 -9.35 -2.77 -12.84
C LYS A 137 -7.92 -3.04 -12.37
N LEU A 138 -6.99 -2.88 -13.31
CA LEU A 138 -5.57 -3.00 -13.05
C LEU A 138 -4.87 -1.67 -13.37
N PHE A 139 -4.15 -1.13 -12.40
CA PHE A 139 -3.27 0.02 -12.56
C PHE A 139 -1.83 -0.45 -12.41
N THR A 140 -0.93 0.00 -13.27
CA THR A 140 0.48 -0.38 -13.23
C THR A 140 1.35 0.83 -13.50
N THR A 141 2.43 0.98 -12.75
CA THR A 141 3.48 1.96 -13.02
C THR A 141 4.86 1.36 -12.75
N GLU A 142 5.87 1.85 -13.45
CA GLU A 142 7.27 1.46 -13.26
C GLU A 142 7.87 2.23 -12.08
N SER A 143 8.43 1.51 -11.10
CA SER A 143 9.02 2.08 -9.88
C SER A 143 10.54 2.20 -9.89
N ASP A 144 11.27 1.54 -10.80
CA ASP A 144 12.74 1.55 -10.81
C ASP A 144 13.32 2.99 -10.77
N ASP A 145 12.70 3.89 -11.54
CA ASP A 145 13.11 5.30 -11.64
C ASP A 145 12.65 6.17 -10.45
N ILE A 146 11.98 5.62 -9.44
CA ILE A 146 11.56 6.39 -8.25
C ILE A 146 12.53 6.14 -7.08
N PHE A 147 13.13 4.95 -7.02
CA PHE A 147 14.01 4.52 -5.93
C PHE A 147 15.49 4.52 -6.29
N ASN A 148 15.84 4.70 -7.57
CA ASN A 148 17.21 4.99 -7.95
C ASN A 148 17.66 6.28 -7.25
N PHE A 149 18.48 6.10 -6.21
CA PHE A 149 18.81 7.11 -5.21
C PHE A 149 19.52 8.36 -5.78
N ASP A 150 19.97 8.29 -7.03
CA ASP A 150 20.59 9.41 -7.75
C ASP A 150 19.61 10.31 -8.51
N ASN A 151 18.32 9.97 -8.55
CA ASN A 151 17.39 10.70 -9.40
C ASN A 151 17.21 12.17 -8.97
N ASP A 152 17.34 13.04 -9.97
CA ASP A 152 16.99 14.45 -9.87
C ASP A 152 15.49 14.61 -10.09
N PHE A 153 14.75 14.84 -9.01
CA PHE A 153 13.30 15.05 -9.03
C PHE A 153 12.85 16.27 -9.83
N ASN A 154 13.79 17.12 -10.28
CA ASN A 154 13.49 18.24 -11.16
C ASN A 154 13.40 17.83 -12.64
N LEU A 155 13.82 16.60 -12.99
CA LEU A 155 13.66 16.07 -14.34
C LEU A 155 12.17 15.82 -14.63
N PRO A 156 11.61 16.35 -15.73
CA PRO A 156 10.19 16.18 -16.08
C PRO A 156 9.74 14.72 -16.12
N LYS A 157 10.60 13.81 -16.60
CA LYS A 157 10.33 12.36 -16.66
C LYS A 157 10.17 11.73 -15.28
N VAL A 158 11.04 12.09 -14.32
CA VAL A 158 10.97 11.61 -12.93
C VAL A 158 9.71 12.16 -12.25
N LYS A 159 9.40 13.43 -12.49
CA LYS A 159 8.17 14.06 -11.99
C LYS A 159 6.92 13.34 -12.49
N ALA A 160 6.81 13.06 -13.79
CA ALA A 160 5.66 12.35 -14.35
C ALA A 160 5.46 10.96 -13.71
N LYS A 161 6.54 10.19 -13.56
CA LYS A 161 6.50 8.88 -12.89
C LYS A 161 6.08 8.97 -11.43
N LEU A 162 6.59 9.97 -10.70
CA LEU A 162 6.18 10.23 -9.33
C LEU A 162 4.69 10.56 -9.23
N GLU A 163 4.14 11.28 -10.21
CA GLU A 163 2.71 11.60 -10.26
C GLU A 163 1.85 10.37 -10.52
N GLU A 164 2.22 9.51 -11.47
CA GLU A 164 1.57 8.21 -11.70
C GLU A 164 1.58 7.33 -10.45
N PHE A 165 2.75 7.27 -9.82
CA PHE A 165 2.96 6.57 -8.57
C PHE A 165 2.02 7.04 -7.46
N ILE A 166 1.94 8.36 -7.26
CA ILE A 166 1.04 8.96 -6.27
C ILE A 166 -0.43 8.69 -6.60
N ASN A 167 -0.79 8.71 -7.88
CA ASN A 167 -2.16 8.42 -8.31
C ASN A 167 -2.56 6.99 -7.94
N ILE A 168 -1.66 6.02 -8.02
CA ILE A 168 -1.93 4.65 -7.55
C ILE A 168 -2.26 4.63 -6.06
N PHE A 169 -1.48 5.31 -5.21
CA PHE A 169 -1.82 5.39 -3.78
C PHE A 169 -3.16 6.10 -3.55
N LEU A 170 -3.41 7.22 -4.23
CA LEU A 170 -4.70 7.91 -4.13
C LEU A 170 -5.87 6.99 -4.47
N CYS A 171 -5.75 6.18 -5.54
CA CYS A 171 -6.75 5.18 -5.89
C CYS A 171 -6.91 4.13 -4.78
N PHE A 172 -5.80 3.58 -4.28
CA PHE A 172 -5.80 2.57 -3.22
C PHE A 172 -6.50 3.04 -1.94
N PHE A 173 -6.24 4.27 -1.48
CA PHE A 173 -6.88 4.87 -0.29
C PHE A 173 -8.32 5.33 -0.51
N SER A 174 -8.80 5.35 -1.76
CA SER A 174 -10.17 5.77 -2.12
C SER A 174 -11.16 4.62 -2.26
N TYR A 175 -10.70 3.37 -2.12
CA TYR A 175 -11.52 2.18 -2.32
C TYR A 175 -12.61 2.03 -1.24
N ARG A 176 -13.72 1.37 -1.61
CA ARG A 176 -14.87 1.18 -0.72
C ARG A 176 -14.74 -0.09 0.12
N ASP A 177 -14.98 0.11 1.40
CA ASP A 177 -15.04 -0.82 2.53
C ASP A 177 -15.48 -2.28 2.25
N ALA A 178 -14.68 -3.25 2.72
CA ALA A 178 -15.07 -4.63 3.00
C ALA A 178 -15.05 -4.88 4.53
N LEU A 179 -16.14 -5.39 5.10
CA LEU A 179 -16.32 -5.56 6.54
C LEU A 179 -15.74 -6.92 7.01
N PHE A 180 -14.99 -6.90 8.11
CA PHE A 180 -14.41 -8.05 8.76
C PHE A 180 -14.73 -8.06 10.27
N GLU A 181 -14.86 -9.24 10.84
CA GLU A 181 -15.12 -9.48 12.26
C GLU A 181 -14.10 -10.45 12.84
N TYR A 182 -13.62 -10.12 14.02
CA TYR A 182 -12.67 -10.90 14.78
C TYR A 182 -13.36 -12.13 15.37
N ASN A 183 -12.79 -13.30 15.10
CA ASN A 183 -13.19 -14.55 15.70
C ASN A 183 -12.24 -14.87 16.85
N GLU A 184 -12.72 -14.76 18.09
CA GLU A 184 -11.93 -15.02 19.29
C GLU A 184 -11.40 -16.46 19.36
N ALA A 185 -12.14 -17.44 18.83
CA ALA A 185 -11.74 -18.85 18.87
C ALA A 185 -10.58 -19.15 17.92
N SER A 186 -10.49 -18.47 16.77
CA SER A 186 -9.37 -18.62 15.83
C SER A 186 -8.29 -17.55 15.98
N GLY A 187 -8.57 -16.48 16.72
CA GLY A 187 -7.68 -15.32 16.88
C GLY A 187 -7.49 -14.51 15.59
N ARG A 188 -8.46 -14.54 14.67
CA ARG A 188 -8.31 -14.02 13.30
C ARG A 188 -9.53 -13.23 12.85
N TYR A 189 -9.31 -12.34 11.88
CA TYR A 189 -10.38 -11.58 11.24
C TYR A 189 -10.93 -12.34 10.02
N SER A 190 -12.25 -12.49 10.00
CA SER A 190 -13.00 -13.17 8.94
C SER A 190 -13.96 -12.18 8.25
N TRP A 191 -14.14 -12.34 6.95
CA TRP A 191 -15.00 -11.46 6.18
C TRP A 191 -16.48 -11.68 6.50
N ILE A 192 -17.23 -10.59 6.73
CA ILE A 192 -18.69 -10.65 6.89
C ILE A 192 -19.37 -10.32 5.56
N LYS A 193 -20.15 -11.28 5.05
CA LYS A 193 -21.05 -11.03 3.92
C LYS A 193 -22.13 -10.03 4.35
N ARG A 194 -22.19 -8.85 3.74
CA ARG A 194 -23.36 -7.98 3.90
C ARG A 194 -24.56 -8.70 3.27
N SER A 195 -25.48 -9.19 4.10
CA SER A 195 -26.83 -9.51 3.64
C SER A 195 -27.45 -8.23 3.06
N LYS A 196 -28.06 -8.35 1.88
CA LYS A 196 -28.78 -7.26 1.22
C LYS A 196 -29.93 -6.75 2.10
#